data_AF-A0A955IFE8-F1
#
_entry.id   AF-A0A955IFE8-F1
#
_cell.length_a   1.000
_cell.length_b   1.000
_cell.length_c   1.000
_cell.angle_alpha   90.00
_cell.angle_beta   90.00
_cell.angle_gamma   90.00
#
_symmetry.space_group_name_H-M   'P 1'
#
loop_
_entity.id
_entity.type
_entity.pdbx_description
1 polymer ?
#
loop_
_entity_poly.entity_id
_entity_poly.type
_entity_poly.pdbx_seq_one_letter_code
_entity_poly.pdbx_strand_id
1 'polypeptide(L)'
;MTNDTFSHAIRMRVVYDDVHLIEIETKLAVPEWSAVSRAYTTPSDVFEQVERLRSWCSYRTGEVRIEFGADTRIGWTCLRFYPIDKAGHVVCQLRLASGHVPSDGRDEEVSRVSIEMHTEPGLIQRFIAELRHLAESLEGEAVLQGLAR
;
A
#
# COMPACT_ATOMS: atom_id res chain seq x y z
N MET A 1 -28.89 2.23 0.46
CA MET A 1 -27.94 1.12 0.60
C MET A 1 -27.36 0.88 -0.77
N THR A 2 -26.22 1.47 -1.07
CA THR A 2 -25.50 1.26 -2.33
C THR A 2 -24.90 -0.14 -2.29
N ASN A 3 -25.20 -0.95 -3.32
CA ASN A 3 -24.51 -2.20 -3.59
C ASN A 3 -23.02 -1.88 -3.79
N ASP A 4 -22.23 -1.99 -2.74
CA ASP A 4 -20.78 -2.11 -2.85
C ASP A 4 -20.52 -3.49 -3.44
N THR A 5 -20.50 -3.56 -4.77
CA THR A 5 -19.82 -4.63 -5.47
C THR A 5 -18.38 -4.61 -4.94
N PHE A 6 -18.01 -5.58 -4.10
CA PHE A 6 -16.69 -5.64 -3.47
C PHE A 6 -15.59 -5.72 -4.54
N SER A 7 -15.13 -4.57 -5.03
CA SER A 7 -13.93 -4.48 -5.84
C SER A 7 -12.74 -4.73 -4.93
N HIS A 8 -11.80 -5.57 -5.37
CA HIS A 8 -10.52 -5.74 -4.68
C HIS A 8 -9.89 -4.37 -4.53
N ALA A 9 -9.56 -3.95 -3.31
CA ALA A 9 -9.06 -2.61 -3.06
C ALA A 9 -8.00 -2.59 -1.96
N ILE A 10 -6.95 -1.82 -2.21
CA ILE A 10 -5.94 -1.45 -1.22
C ILE A 10 -6.14 0.02 -0.90
N ARG A 11 -6.32 0.32 0.38
CA ARG A 11 -6.54 1.66 0.92
C ARG A 11 -5.39 2.04 1.81
N MET A 12 -4.89 3.26 1.68
CA MET A 12 -3.81 3.80 2.49
C MET A 12 -4.21 5.16 3.03
N ARG A 13 -4.03 5.37 4.33
CA ARG A 13 -4.31 6.66 4.99
C ARG A 13 -3.37 6.88 6.17
N VAL A 14 -3.13 8.14 6.51
CA VAL A 14 -2.44 8.51 7.75
C VAL A 14 -3.42 8.34 8.91
N VAL A 15 -3.01 7.63 9.95
CA VAL A 15 -3.81 7.39 11.17
C VAL A 15 -3.20 8.02 12.42
N TYR A 16 -1.94 8.46 12.32
CA TYR A 16 -1.23 9.22 13.34
C TYR A 16 -0.18 10.08 12.67
N ASP A 17 0.00 11.30 13.14
CA ASP A 17 1.04 12.22 12.72
C ASP A 17 1.63 12.97 13.93
N ASP A 18 2.94 13.19 13.88
CA ASP A 18 3.66 14.12 14.75
C ASP A 18 4.68 14.94 13.95
N VAL A 19 5.53 15.71 14.63
CA VAL A 19 6.49 16.65 14.01
C VAL A 19 7.49 15.94 13.08
N HIS A 20 7.76 14.65 13.26
CA HIS A 20 8.82 13.93 12.55
C HIS A 20 8.37 12.62 11.90
N LEU A 21 7.22 12.08 12.31
CA LEU A 21 6.79 10.73 11.95
C LEU A 21 5.29 10.69 11.66
N ILE A 22 4.92 9.83 10.72
CA ILE A 22 3.52 9.47 10.46
C ILE A 22 3.35 7.96 10.54
N GLU A 23 2.15 7.52 10.91
CA GLU A 23 1.73 6.12 10.82
C GLU A 23 0.74 5.97 9.66
N ILE A 24 1.10 5.12 8.68
CA ILE A 24 0.23 4.79 7.56
C ILE A 24 -0.47 3.48 7.86
N GLU A 25 -1.80 3.50 7.84
CA GLU A 25 -2.63 2.31 7.83
C GLU A 25 -2.86 1.86 6.39
N THR A 26 -2.48 0.61 6.09
CA THR A 26 -2.78 -0.06 4.83
C THR A 26 -3.85 -1.11 5.07
N LYS A 27 -5.00 -0.96 4.41
CA LYS A 27 -6.11 -1.90 4.47
C LYS A 27 -6.33 -2.55 3.12
N LEU A 28 -6.34 -3.87 3.11
CA LEU A 28 -6.80 -4.67 1.99
C LEU A 28 -8.23 -5.14 2.26
N ALA A 29 -9.11 -4.94 1.28
CA ALA A 29 -10.45 -5.51 1.26
C ALA A 29 -10.65 -6.33 -0.01
N VAL A 30 -10.95 -7.61 0.16
CA VAL A 30 -11.44 -8.51 -0.90
C VAL A 30 -12.72 -9.21 -0.40
N PRO A 31 -13.53 -9.82 -1.27
CA PRO A 31 -14.85 -10.32 -0.87
C PRO A 31 -14.83 -11.31 0.31
N GLU A 32 -13.84 -12.20 0.36
CA GLU A 32 -13.78 -13.29 1.34
C GLU A 32 -12.97 -12.94 2.60
N TRP A 33 -12.13 -11.90 2.55
CA TRP A 33 -11.22 -11.58 3.64
C TRP A 33 -10.72 -10.13 3.59
N SER A 34 -10.20 -9.65 4.72
CA SER A 34 -9.55 -8.36 4.82
C SER A 34 -8.29 -8.46 5.65
N ALA A 35 -7.32 -7.61 5.37
CA ALA A 35 -6.12 -7.48 6.17
C ALA A 35 -5.82 -6.00 6.44
N VAL A 36 -5.19 -5.73 7.57
CA VAL A 36 -4.72 -4.39 7.93
C VAL A 36 -3.31 -4.50 8.48
N SER A 37 -2.47 -3.53 8.15
CA SER A 37 -1.21 -3.28 8.85
C SER A 37 -1.01 -1.78 9.00
N ARG A 38 -0.19 -1.41 9.98
CA ARG A 38 0.24 -0.05 10.20
C ARG A 38 1.75 0.01 10.17
N ALA A 39 2.30 1.03 9.54
CA ALA A 39 3.73 1.19 9.38
C ALA A 39 4.11 2.66 9.61
N TYR A 40 5.14 2.88 10.42
CA TYR A 40 5.71 4.19 10.61
C TYR A 40 6.63 4.56 9.45
N THR A 41 6.56 5.82 9.02
CA THR A 41 7.38 6.42 7.96
C THR A 41 7.42 7.95 8.15
N THR A 42 8.08 8.68 7.24
CA THR A 42 8.08 10.15 7.18
C THR A 42 7.34 10.62 5.93
N PRO A 43 6.72 11.82 5.94
CA PRO A 43 6.09 12.37 4.73
C PRO A 43 7.06 12.46 3.54
N SER A 44 8.34 12.75 3.79
CA SER A 44 9.38 12.80 2.75
C SER A 44 9.67 11.43 2.13
N ASP A 45 9.66 10.36 2.93
CA ASP A 45 9.82 9.00 2.42
C ASP A 45 8.65 8.65 1.51
N VAL A 46 7.40 8.88 1.94
CA VAL A 46 6.20 8.68 1.10
C VAL A 46 6.34 9.41 -0.23
N PHE A 47 6.74 10.69 -0.22
CA PHE A 47 6.92 11.47 -1.43
C PHE A 47 7.97 10.88 -2.38
N GLU A 48 9.12 10.45 -1.86
CA GLU A 48 10.16 9.77 -2.65
C GLU A 48 9.60 8.51 -3.31
N GLN A 49 8.87 7.69 -2.55
CA GLN A 49 8.30 6.43 -3.04
C GLN A 49 7.27 6.67 -4.14
N VAL A 50 6.44 7.70 -3.99
CA VAL A 50 5.44 8.13 -4.97
C VAL A 50 6.10 8.57 -6.27
N GLU A 51 7.18 9.36 -6.21
CA GLU A 51 7.89 9.79 -7.40
C GLU A 51 8.62 8.63 -8.10
N ARG A 52 9.13 7.64 -7.35
CA ARG A 52 9.64 6.38 -7.92
C ARG A 52 8.55 5.62 -8.68
N LEU A 53 7.37 5.46 -8.07
CA LEU A 53 6.22 4.78 -8.70
C LEU A 53 5.72 5.55 -9.94
N ARG A 54 5.70 6.89 -9.88
CA ARG A 54 5.34 7.75 -11.01
C ARG A 54 6.31 7.63 -12.18
N SER A 55 7.60 7.64 -11.90
CA SER A 55 8.65 7.42 -12.90
C SER A 55 8.48 6.05 -13.56
N TRP A 56 8.32 5.00 -12.75
CA TRP A 56 8.06 3.65 -13.27
C TRP A 56 6.78 3.59 -14.12
N CYS A 57 5.69 4.24 -13.71
CA CYS A 57 4.42 4.22 -14.43
C CYS A 57 4.52 4.80 -15.86
N SER A 58 5.51 5.65 -16.12
CA SER A 58 5.77 6.24 -17.44
C SER A 58 6.40 5.24 -18.42
N TYR A 59 7.31 4.39 -17.95
CA TYR A 59 8.08 3.46 -18.79
C TYR A 59 7.60 2.01 -18.70
N ARG A 60 7.07 1.61 -17.53
CA ARG A 60 6.57 0.27 -17.18
C ARG A 60 7.56 -0.85 -17.49
N THR A 61 8.85 -0.58 -17.31
CA THR A 61 9.93 -1.57 -17.47
C THR A 61 10.35 -2.12 -16.12
N GLY A 62 10.47 -3.45 -16.03
CA GLY A 62 10.85 -4.12 -14.78
C GLY A 62 9.79 -3.96 -13.69
N GLU A 63 10.22 -3.90 -12.44
CA GLU A 63 9.36 -3.75 -11.27
C GLU A 63 9.67 -2.46 -10.50
N VAL A 64 8.69 -2.01 -9.72
CA VAL A 64 8.88 -0.95 -8.71
C VAL A 64 8.25 -1.38 -7.40
N ARG A 65 8.84 -0.95 -6.29
CA ARG A 65 8.34 -1.23 -4.94
C ARG A 65 8.12 0.08 -4.19
N ILE A 66 7.01 0.13 -3.47
CA ILE A 66 6.83 1.08 -2.37
C ILE A 66 6.72 0.28 -1.06
N GLU A 67 7.37 0.76 -0.01
CA GLU A 67 7.62 0.01 1.22
C GLU A 67 7.67 0.92 2.44
N PHE A 68 6.85 0.63 3.46
CA PHE A 68 6.81 1.40 4.70
C PHE A 68 7.09 0.49 5.89
N GLY A 69 7.84 0.97 6.89
CA GLY A 69 8.04 0.30 8.17
C GLY A 69 9.07 -0.85 8.19
N ALA A 70 9.90 -1.00 7.14
CA ALA A 70 10.88 -2.09 7.00
C ALA A 70 11.80 -2.27 8.22
N ASP A 71 12.16 -1.17 8.89
CA ASP A 71 13.13 -1.17 10.00
C ASP A 71 12.47 -1.12 11.40
N THR A 72 11.14 -1.07 11.49
CA THR A 72 10.46 -0.69 12.75
C THR A 72 10.02 -1.86 13.61
N ARG A 73 9.98 -3.09 13.07
CA ARG A 73 9.43 -4.33 13.70
C ARG A 73 7.98 -4.26 14.18
N ILE A 74 7.32 -3.11 14.12
CA ILE A 74 5.94 -2.89 14.56
C ILE A 74 4.96 -3.27 13.44
N GLY A 75 5.27 -2.88 12.21
CA GLY A 75 4.50 -3.29 11.06
C GLY A 75 5.14 -2.84 9.76
N TRP A 76 4.72 -3.50 8.70
CA TRP A 76 5.34 -3.38 7.39
C TRP A 76 4.28 -3.49 6.30
N THR A 77 4.39 -2.61 5.30
CA THR A 77 3.61 -2.66 4.06
C THR A 77 4.57 -2.61 2.89
N CYS A 78 4.37 -3.47 1.89
CA CYS A 78 5.04 -3.38 0.61
C CYS A 78 4.05 -3.58 -0.54
N LEU A 79 4.01 -2.65 -1.49
CA LEU A 79 3.38 -2.85 -2.79
C LEU A 79 4.46 -3.00 -3.86
N ARG A 80 4.41 -4.08 -4.62
CA ARG A 80 5.30 -4.34 -5.76
C ARG A 80 4.49 -4.36 -7.04
N PHE A 81 4.84 -3.51 -8.00
CA PHE A 81 4.18 -3.41 -9.30
C PHE A 81 5.08 -3.97 -10.39
N TYR A 82 4.51 -4.76 -11.31
CA TYR A 82 5.22 -5.30 -12.46
C TYR A 82 4.25 -5.60 -13.62
N PRO A 83 4.70 -5.42 -14.88
CA PRO A 83 3.92 -5.85 -16.03
C PRO A 83 3.91 -7.38 -16.12
N ILE A 84 2.79 -7.96 -16.54
CA ILE A 84 2.66 -9.42 -16.73
C ILE A 84 2.68 -9.84 -18.20
N ASP A 85 2.49 -8.91 -19.12
CA ASP A 85 2.55 -9.16 -20.56
C ASP A 85 2.88 -7.91 -21.39
N LYS A 86 2.93 -8.09 -22.71
CA LYS A 86 3.16 -7.01 -23.68
C LYS A 86 1.92 -6.16 -23.96
N ALA A 87 0.73 -6.58 -23.49
CA ALA A 87 -0.50 -5.80 -23.62
C ALA A 87 -0.57 -4.67 -22.59
N GLY A 88 0.34 -4.66 -21.61
CA GLY A 88 0.45 -3.61 -20.60
C GLY A 88 -0.39 -3.88 -19.35
N HIS A 89 -0.84 -5.12 -19.16
CA HIS A 89 -1.47 -5.52 -17.91
C HIS A 89 -0.44 -5.48 -16.77
N VAL A 90 -0.86 -4.99 -15.61
CA VAL A 90 -0.02 -4.83 -14.43
C VAL A 90 -0.61 -5.62 -13.26
N VAL A 91 0.27 -6.24 -12.48
CA VAL A 91 -0.08 -6.79 -11.17
C VAL A 91 0.53 -5.91 -10.08
N CYS A 92 -0.26 -5.66 -9.05
CA CYS A 92 0.21 -5.18 -7.76
C CYS A 92 0.23 -6.35 -6.78
N GLN A 93 1.42 -6.71 -6.30
CA GLN A 93 1.58 -7.63 -5.19
C GLN A 93 1.63 -6.82 -3.89
N LEU A 94 0.67 -7.03 -3.00
CA LEU A 94 0.66 -6.46 -1.66
C LEU A 94 1.22 -7.48 -0.66
N ARG A 95 2.16 -7.03 0.17
CA ARG A 95 2.62 -7.76 1.35
C ARG A 95 2.41 -6.90 2.58
N LEU A 96 1.82 -7.50 3.61
CA LEU A 96 1.64 -6.89 4.92
C LEU A 96 2.33 -7.78 5.95
N ALA A 97 2.98 -7.14 6.93
CA ALA A 97 3.30 -7.79 8.19
C ALA A 97 2.84 -6.91 9.35
N SER A 98 2.32 -7.53 10.40
CA SER A 98 2.03 -6.87 11.67
C SER A 98 2.78 -7.60 12.77
N GLY A 99 3.57 -6.88 13.56
CA GLY A 99 4.19 -7.39 14.78
C GLY A 99 3.45 -6.83 16.00
N HIS A 100 3.41 -7.59 17.09
CA HIS A 100 3.15 -7.02 18.41
C HIS A 100 4.49 -6.74 19.10
N VAL A 101 4.57 -5.59 19.77
CA VAL A 101 5.68 -5.34 20.71
C VAL A 101 5.66 -6.44 21.77
N PRO A 102 6.77 -7.14 22.02
CA PRO A 102 6.83 -8.16 23.05
C PRO A 102 6.34 -7.59 24.39
N SER A 103 5.39 -8.28 25.02
CA SER A 103 5.04 -8.06 26.42
C SER A 103 5.59 -9.24 27.22
N ASP A 104 5.97 -9.00 28.48
CA ASP A 104 6.71 -9.94 29.34
C ASP A 104 6.21 -11.40 29.19
N GLY A 105 7.00 -12.22 28.49
CA GLY A 105 6.80 -13.66 28.37
C GLY A 105 6.14 -14.19 27.09
N ARG A 106 5.84 -13.37 26.08
CA ARG A 106 5.43 -13.85 24.73
C ARG A 106 6.45 -13.50 23.66
N ASP A 107 6.82 -14.51 22.86
CA ASP A 107 7.60 -14.32 21.62
C ASP A 107 6.84 -13.41 20.63
N GLU A 108 7.57 -12.74 19.73
CA GLU A 108 6.99 -11.87 18.70
C GLU A 108 5.93 -12.62 17.86
N GLU A 109 4.65 -12.33 18.07
CA GLU A 109 3.57 -12.80 17.19
C GLU A 109 3.54 -11.94 15.93
N VAL A 110 4.13 -12.46 14.85
CA VAL A 110 4.15 -11.79 13.53
C VAL A 110 3.16 -12.45 12.59
N SER A 111 2.11 -11.72 12.21
CA SER A 111 1.19 -12.12 11.13
C SER A 111 1.67 -11.56 9.80
N ARG A 112 1.58 -12.36 8.72
CA ARG A 112 1.97 -11.95 7.37
C ARG A 112 0.89 -12.29 6.36
N VAL A 113 0.68 -11.38 5.41
CA VAL A 113 -0.26 -11.55 4.28
C VAL A 113 0.47 -11.21 2.99
N SER A 114 0.20 -11.97 1.92
CA SER A 114 0.64 -11.68 0.56
C SER A 114 -0.49 -11.94 -0.42
N ILE A 115 -0.87 -10.95 -1.22
CA ILE A 115 -1.88 -11.08 -2.27
C ILE A 115 -1.38 -10.45 -3.56
N GLU A 116 -1.87 -10.94 -4.69
CA GLU A 116 -1.72 -10.30 -6.00
C GLU A 116 -3.06 -9.82 -6.52
N MET A 117 -3.08 -8.59 -7.02
CA MET A 117 -4.25 -7.93 -7.57
C MET A 117 -3.92 -7.40 -8.96
N HIS A 118 -4.75 -7.73 -9.94
CA HIS A 118 -4.64 -7.17 -11.28
C HIS A 118 -5.09 -5.71 -11.24
N THR A 119 -4.36 -4.82 -11.90
CA THR A 119 -4.69 -3.41 -12.02
C THR A 119 -4.31 -2.90 -13.41
N GLU A 120 -4.57 -1.63 -13.68
CA GLU A 120 -4.26 -0.99 -14.96
C GLU A 120 -3.58 0.38 -14.77
N PRO A 121 -2.84 0.88 -15.77
CA PRO A 121 -2.08 2.12 -15.64
C PRO A 121 -2.92 3.32 -15.18
N GLY A 122 -4.17 3.44 -15.63
CA GLY A 122 -5.06 4.54 -15.21
C GLY A 122 -5.38 4.53 -13.71
N LEU A 123 -5.61 3.34 -13.14
CA LEU A 123 -5.85 3.17 -11.70
C LEU A 123 -4.58 3.45 -10.89
N ILE A 124 -3.42 3.01 -11.38
CA ILE A 124 -2.13 3.32 -10.75
C ILE A 124 -1.86 4.84 -10.78
N GLN A 125 -2.13 5.53 -11.89
CA GLN A 125 -1.97 6.98 -11.98
C GLN A 125 -2.86 7.75 -11.00
N ARG A 126 -4.11 7.31 -10.83
CA ARG A 126 -5.00 7.89 -9.82
C ARG A 126 -4.44 7.66 -8.41
N PHE A 127 -4.05 6.43 -8.11
CA PHE A 127 -3.46 6.08 -6.81
C PHE A 127 -2.19 6.88 -6.51
N ILE A 128 -1.33 7.12 -7.51
CA ILE A 128 -0.15 8.01 -7.39
C ILE A 128 -0.57 9.42 -7.00
N ALA A 129 -1.59 9.98 -7.64
CA ALA A 129 -2.08 11.33 -7.35
C ALA A 129 -2.65 11.42 -5.93
N GLU A 130 -3.38 10.40 -5.49
CA GLU A 130 -3.94 10.34 -4.13
C GLU A 130 -2.85 10.13 -3.08
N LEU A 131 -1.87 9.26 -3.31
CA LEU A 131 -0.71 9.10 -2.41
C LEU A 131 0.11 10.39 -2.30
N ARG A 132 0.27 11.11 -3.42
CA ARG A 132 0.94 12.40 -3.42
C ARG A 132 0.18 13.40 -2.56
N HIS A 133 -1.13 13.48 -2.73
CA HIS A 133 -1.98 14.34 -1.90
C HIS A 133 -1.86 13.95 -0.41
N LEU A 134 -1.94 12.65 -0.10
CA LEU A 134 -1.77 12.13 1.25
C LEU A 134 -0.42 12.53 1.87
N ALA A 135 0.67 12.53 1.10
CA ALA A 135 1.99 12.98 1.57
C ALA A 135 2.07 14.50 1.80
N GLU A 136 1.33 15.28 1.02
CA GLU A 136 1.34 16.76 1.07
C GLU A 136 0.41 17.30 2.17
N SER A 137 -0.78 16.71 2.35
CA SER A 137 -1.81 17.18 3.30
C SER A 137 -1.87 16.39 4.60
N LEU A 138 -1.36 15.14 4.61
CA LEU A 138 -1.59 14.14 5.66
C LEU A 138 -3.07 13.79 5.85
N GLU A 139 -3.93 14.17 4.91
CA GLU A 139 -5.37 13.96 4.95
C GLU A 139 -5.85 13.12 3.76
N GLY A 140 -7.02 12.50 3.93
CA GLY A 140 -7.67 11.70 2.89
C GLY A 140 -7.23 10.24 2.86
N GLU A 141 -7.51 9.59 1.74
CA GLU A 141 -7.21 8.18 1.50
C GLU A 141 -6.72 8.01 0.06
N ALA A 142 -5.68 7.19 -0.13
CA ALA A 142 -5.26 6.70 -1.43
C ALA A 142 -5.78 5.29 -1.67
N VAL A 143 -6.44 5.08 -2.81
CA VAL A 143 -7.14 3.84 -3.13
C VAL A 143 -6.60 3.25 -4.44
N LEU A 144 -5.94 2.11 -4.33
CA LEU A 144 -5.64 1.28 -5.50
C LEU A 144 -6.76 0.26 -5.69
N GLN A 145 -7.49 0.43 -6.78
CA GLN A 145 -8.51 -0.53 -7.20
C GLN A 145 -7.90 -1.66 -8.04
N GLY A 146 -8.41 -2.86 -7.80
CA GLY A 146 -8.20 -4.03 -8.64
C GLY A 146 -9.26 -4.13 -9.74
N LEU A 147 -8.89 -4.74 -10.85
CA LEU A 147 -9.83 -5.10 -11.91
C LEU A 147 -10.76 -6.21 -11.39
N ALA A 148 -12.07 -5.99 -11.51
CA ALA A 148 -13.05 -7.06 -11.31
C ALA A 148 -12.84 -8.12 -12.39
N ARG A 149 -12.72 -9.38 -11.97
CA ARG A 149 -12.72 -10.53 -12.89
C ARG A 149 -14.14 -10.93 -13.25
#